data_AF-A0A2V9M6N4-F1
#
_entry.id   AF-A0A2V9M6N4-F1
#
_cell.length_a   1.000
_cell.length_b   1.000
_cell.length_c   1.000
_cell.angle_alpha   90.00
_cell.angle_beta   90.00
_cell.angle_gamma   90.00
#
_symmetry.space_group_name_H-M   'P 1'
#
loop_
_entity.id
_entity.type
_entity.pdbx_description
1 polymer ?
#
loop_
_entity_poly.entity_id
_entity_poly.type
_entity_poly.pdbx_seq_one_letter_code
_entity_poly.pdbx_strand_id
1 'polypeptide(L)'
;LGGSTGTAGGLLFIPATSDGRFRAFDKNNGEELWVTKLPASGMATPMSYAGKKTHKQFVVIAAGGGNKYDKTFTGKLVAFSLP
;
A
#
# COMPACT_ATOMS: atom_id res chain seq x y z
N LEU A 1 13.42 -3.97 -1.98
CA LEU A 1 12.23 -3.57 -2.76
C LEU A 1 11.03 -4.21 -2.07
N GLY A 2 9.90 -3.51 -1.93
CA GLY A 2 8.66 -4.10 -1.41
C GLY A 2 7.88 -4.83 -2.52
N GLY A 3 7.12 -5.86 -2.16
CA GLY A 3 6.26 -6.59 -3.10
C GLY A 3 4.95 -5.87 -3.40
N SER A 4 4.23 -6.34 -4.42
CA SER A 4 2.87 -5.92 -4.74
C SER A 4 1.84 -6.93 -4.25
N THR A 5 0.60 -6.48 -4.03
CA THR A 5 -0.51 -7.36 -3.61
C THR A 5 -1.73 -7.16 -4.50
N GLY A 6 -2.20 -8.25 -5.11
CA GLY A 6 -3.44 -8.27 -5.88
C GLY A 6 -4.64 -8.69 -5.05
N THR A 7 -5.84 -8.27 -5.46
CA THR A 7 -7.10 -8.70 -4.87
C THR A 7 -8.02 -9.31 -5.91
N ALA A 8 -8.94 -10.17 -5.48
CA ALA A 8 -9.95 -10.76 -6.37
C ALA A 8 -10.87 -9.69 -7.02
N GLY A 9 -11.03 -8.53 -6.37
CA GLY A 9 -11.81 -7.40 -6.87
C GLY A 9 -11.19 -6.61 -8.02
N GLY A 10 -10.04 -7.04 -8.56
CA GLY A 10 -9.46 -6.41 -9.75
C GLY A 10 -8.38 -5.35 -9.47
N LEU A 11 -7.99 -5.16 -8.20
CA LEU A 11 -6.99 -4.15 -7.83
C LEU A 11 -5.61 -4.74 -7.60
N LEU A 12 -4.57 -4.05 -8.06
CA LEU A 12 -3.16 -4.28 -7.77
C LEU A 12 -2.59 -3.12 -6.93
N PHE A 13 -2.11 -3.42 -5.73
CA PHE A 13 -1.52 -2.45 -4.82
C PHE A 13 0.02 -2.44 -4.92
N ILE A 14 0.61 -1.27 -5.13
CA ILE A 14 2.06 -1.08 -5.28
C ILE A 14 2.54 0.05 -4.34
N PRO A 15 3.36 -0.27 -3.31
CA PRO A 15 3.85 0.72 -2.35
C PRO A 15 5.30 1.17 -2.54
N ALA A 16 6.05 0.41 -3.34
CA ALA A 16 7.50 0.41 -3.30
C ALA A 16 8.13 1.40 -4.29
N THR A 17 7.59 2.63 -4.35
CA THR A 17 8.16 3.68 -5.19
C THR A 17 9.02 4.63 -4.36
N SER A 18 10.16 5.04 -4.93
CA SER A 18 11.10 5.98 -4.29
C SER A 18 10.52 7.37 -4.06
N ASP A 19 9.34 7.65 -4.63
CA ASP A 19 8.57 8.87 -4.46
C ASP A 19 7.66 8.86 -3.21
N GLY A 20 7.71 7.79 -2.39
CA GLY A 20 6.94 7.65 -1.15
C GLY A 20 5.44 7.44 -1.36
N ARG A 21 5.00 7.12 -2.58
CA ARG A 21 3.58 6.93 -2.90
C ARG A 21 3.14 5.47 -2.73
N PHE A 22 1.89 5.32 -2.32
CA PHE A 22 1.18 4.04 -2.36
C PHE A 22 0.04 4.15 -3.35
N ARG A 23 -0.01 3.21 -4.31
CA ARG A 23 -0.90 3.27 -5.46
C ARG A 23 -1.74 2.01 -5.58
N ALA A 24 -2.93 2.17 -6.13
CA ALA A 24 -3.78 1.08 -6.59
C ALA A 24 -4.02 1.24 -8.09
N PHE A 25 -3.86 0.13 -8.81
CA PHE A 25 -4.07 0.05 -10.25
C PHE A 25 -5.16 -0.96 -10.57
N ASP A 26 -5.85 -0.78 -11.70
CA ASP A 26 -6.64 -1.84 -12.32
C ASP A 26 -5.69 -2.94 -12.81
N LYS A 27 -5.95 -4.20 -12.43
CA LYS A 27 -5.06 -5.32 -12.71
C LYS A 27 -4.99 -5.71 -14.20
N ASN A 28 -5.99 -5.34 -14.99
CA ASN A 28 -6.13 -5.79 -16.38
C ASN A 28 -5.50 -4.81 -17.36
N ASN A 29 -5.66 -3.50 -17.11
CA ASN A 29 -5.18 -2.46 -18.02
C ASN A 29 -4.03 -1.60 -17.43
N GLY A 30 -3.74 -1.71 -16.14
CA GLY A 30 -2.67 -0.97 -15.47
C GLY A 30 -2.99 0.51 -15.20
N GLU A 31 -4.25 0.93 -15.31
CA GLU A 31 -4.68 2.29 -15.00
C GLU A 31 -4.52 2.62 -13.52
N GLU A 32 -3.93 3.77 -13.17
CA GLU A 32 -3.83 4.24 -11.79
C GLU A 32 -5.21 4.73 -11.32
N LEU A 33 -5.83 3.99 -10.40
CA LEU A 33 -7.16 4.32 -9.88
C LEU A 33 -7.11 5.14 -8.60
N TRP A 34 -6.04 5.01 -7.83
CA TRP A 34 -5.87 5.71 -6.56
C TRP A 34 -4.40 5.84 -6.17
N VAL A 35 -4.09 6.96 -5.50
CA VAL A 35 -2.76 7.24 -4.98
C VAL A 35 -2.83 8.01 -3.66
N THR A 36 -1.92 7.70 -2.75
CA THR A 36 -1.63 8.52 -1.56
C THR A 36 -0.14 8.59 -1.28
N LYS A 37 0.26 9.49 -0.38
CA LYS A 37 1.62 9.51 0.18
C LYS A 37 1.64 8.80 1.52
N LEU A 38 2.63 7.95 1.70
CA LEU A 38 2.91 7.34 2.99
C LEU A 38 3.76 8.30 3.86
N PRO A 39 3.72 8.17 5.19
CA PRO A 39 4.58 8.93 6.09
C PRO A 39 6.09 8.69 5.87
N ALA A 40 6.45 7.54 5.30
CA ALA A 40 7.78 7.21 4.78
C ALA A 40 7.66 6.09 3.74
N SER A 41 8.75 5.81 3.01
CA SER A 41 8.77 4.79 1.96
C SER A 41 8.19 3.43 2.40
N GLY A 42 7.23 2.93 1.61
CA GLY A 42 6.58 1.63 1.80
C GLY A 42 7.37 0.48 1.18
N MET A 43 8.62 0.28 1.59
CA MET A 43 9.47 -0.84 1.13
C MET A 43 9.08 -2.18 1.77
N ALA A 44 7.78 -2.44 1.87
CA ALA A 44 7.17 -3.64 2.44
C ALA A 44 6.06 -4.13 1.49
N THR A 45 5.75 -5.43 1.54
CA THR A 45 4.62 -5.98 0.79
C THR A 45 3.32 -5.63 1.54
N PRO A 46 2.32 -4.97 0.90
CA PRO A 46 1.04 -4.72 1.54
C PRO A 46 0.30 -6.02 1.79
N MET A 47 -0.62 -6.04 2.75
CA MET A 47 -1.52 -7.18 2.95
C MET A 47 -2.97 -6.73 2.94
N SER A 48 -3.88 -7.67 2.61
CA SER A 48 -5.31 -7.44 2.66
C SER A 48 -5.99 -8.43 3.61
N TYR A 49 -6.95 -7.99 4.41
CA TYR A 49 -7.76 -8.85 5.26
C TYR A 49 -9.17 -8.28 5.49
N ALA A 50 -10.11 -9.14 5.92
CA ALA A 50 -11.45 -8.71 6.33
C ALA A 50 -11.49 -8.49 7.85
N GLY A 51 -11.91 -7.30 8.29
CA GLY A 51 -12.04 -6.97 9.71
C GLY A 51 -13.18 -7.78 10.35
N LYS A 52 -12.89 -8.50 11.43
CA LYS A 52 -13.88 -9.38 12.08
C LYS A 52 -15.13 -8.66 12.60
N LYS A 53 -14.99 -7.41 13.05
CA LYS A 53 -16.09 -6.62 13.65
C LYS A 53 -16.88 -5.83 12.61
N THR A 54 -16.20 -5.30 11.60
CA THR A 54 -16.80 -4.39 10.62
C THR A 54 -17.15 -5.08 9.30
N HIS A 55 -16.63 -6.30 9.08
CA HIS A 55 -16.66 -7.04 7.81
C HIS A 55 -16.07 -6.29 6.61
N LYS A 56 -15.43 -5.13 6.85
CA LYS A 56 -14.77 -4.35 5.81
C LYS A 56 -13.44 -4.98 5.42
N GLN A 57 -13.09 -4.91 4.14
CA GLN A 57 -11.75 -5.21 3.67
C GLN A 57 -10.81 -4.07 4.05
N PHE A 58 -9.64 -4.43 4.57
CA PHE A 58 -8.55 -3.51 4.88
C PHE A 58 -7.35 -3.86 4.04
N VAL A 59 -6.66 -2.84 3.54
CA VAL A 59 -5.33 -2.95 2.96
C VAL A 59 -4.35 -2.25 3.90
N VAL A 60 -3.31 -2.96 4.32
CA VAL A 60 -2.38 -2.49 5.35
C VAL A 60 -0.94 -2.58 4.87
N ILE A 61 -0.16 -1.56 5.23
CA ILE A 61 1.26 -1.51 4.94
C ILE A 61 2.06 -0.92 6.11
N ALA A 62 3.26 -1.49 6.33
CA ALA A 62 4.28 -0.86 7.15
C ALA A 62 4.99 0.26 6.38
N ALA A 63 4.79 1.50 6.83
CA ALA A 63 5.48 2.68 6.30
C ALA A 63 6.81 2.88 7.05
N GLY A 64 7.65 1.84 7.06
CA GLY A 64 8.91 1.80 7.82
C GLY A 64 9.93 2.85 7.36
N GLY A 65 9.90 3.19 6.07
CA GLY A 65 10.87 4.09 5.49
C GLY A 65 12.25 3.46 5.32
N GLY A 66 13.25 4.30 5.09
CA GLY A 66 14.65 3.89 4.98
C GLY A 66 14.99 3.14 3.70
N ASN A 67 15.52 3.85 2.72
CA ASN A 67 16.14 3.25 1.55
C ASN A 67 17.26 4.16 0.98
N LYS A 68 17.89 3.74 -0.12
CA LYS A 68 18.98 4.51 -0.75
C LYS A 68 18.57 5.88 -1.31
N TYR A 69 17.28 6.14 -1.48
CA TYR A 69 16.71 7.36 -2.08
C TYR A 69 15.97 8.25 -1.08
N ASP A 70 15.52 7.69 0.05
CA ASP A 70 14.79 8.40 1.10
C ASP A 70 15.23 7.87 2.47
N LYS A 71 15.78 8.77 3.30
CA LYS A 71 16.28 8.48 4.65
C LYS A 71 15.21 8.69 5.74
N THR A 72 13.97 8.99 5.38
CA THR A 72 12.87 9.14 6.34
C THR A 72 12.53 7.76 6.92
N PHE A 73 12.43 7.66 8.24
CA PHE A 73 12.06 6.43 8.96
C PHE A 73 10.83 6.68 9.82
N THR A 74 9.94 5.68 9.92
CA THR A 74 8.85 5.69 10.90
C THR A 74 8.55 4.29 11.41
N GLY A 75 7.86 4.18 12.55
CA GLY A 75 7.31 2.91 13.07
C GLY A 75 5.82 2.70 12.77
N LYS A 76 5.27 3.35 11.73
CA LYS A 76 3.81 3.39 11.52
C LYS A 76 3.32 2.24 10.63
N LEU A 77 2.21 1.63 11.04
CA LEU A 77 1.33 0.85 10.17
C LEU A 77 0.21 1.76 9.68
N VAL A 78 -0.07 1.72 8.38
CA VAL A 78 -1.16 2.50 7.75
C VAL A 78 -2.18 1.53 7.18
N ALA A 79 -3.45 1.74 7.51
CA ALA A 79 -4.57 0.90 7.05
C ALA A 79 -5.57 1.75 6.25
N PHE A 80 -6.03 1.21 5.13
CA PHE A 80 -7.00 1.82 4.23
C PHE A 80 -8.23 0.93 4.10
N SER A 81 -9.41 1.54 4.03
CA SER A 81 -10.68 0.87 3.76
C SER A 81 -11.65 1.88 3.12
N LEU A 82 -12.68 1.38 2.44
CA LEU A 82 -13.74 2.22 1.91
C LEU A 82 -14.66 2.74 3.04
N PRO A 83 -15.34 3.88 2.82
CA PRO A 83 -16.28 4.47 3.78
C PRO A 83 -17.34 3.53 4.32
#